data_AF-A0A971BDC4-F1
#
_entry.id   AF-A0A971BDC4-F1
#
_cell.length_a   1.000
_cell.length_b   1.000
_cell.length_c   1.000
_cell.angle_alpha   90.00
_cell.angle_beta   90.00
_cell.angle_gamma   90.00
#
_symmetry.space_group_name_H-M   'P 1'
#
loop_
_entity.id
_entity.type
_entity.pdbx_description
1 polymer ?
#
loop_
_entity_poly.entity_id
_entity_poly.type
_entity_poly.pdbx_seq_one_letter_code
_entity_poly.pdbx_strand_id
1 'polypeptide(L)'
;MNAGGHFMTAAIELFTLGASSGIIGSTRTATAATRSVVSGVKTSTTGGLNLFKSGAAQTSKSTGWNTGDYMLHLPNKGTPKLNWKANYGALRYEMNLGKPIFDSYRLPNGNLIPTGGFLNAERFTLKSRGWVYNPTMGAWIPPK
;
A
#
# COMPACT_ATOMS: atom_id res chain seq x y z
N MET A 1 -16.37 -22.24 -48.70
CA MET A 1 -15.64 -21.11 -48.10
C MET A 1 -15.94 -21.08 -46.61
N ASN A 2 -15.01 -21.53 -45.77
CA ASN A 2 -14.41 -20.74 -44.68
C ASN A 2 -13.37 -21.62 -43.98
N ALA A 3 -12.26 -21.01 -43.61
CA ALA A 3 -11.01 -21.66 -43.20
C ALA A 3 -10.72 -21.41 -41.71
N GLY A 4 -9.91 -22.31 -41.13
CA GLY A 4 -9.06 -22.06 -39.96
C GLY A 4 -9.74 -22.25 -38.60
N GLY A 5 -9.13 -22.85 -37.60
CA GLY A 5 -7.78 -23.38 -37.43
C GLY A 5 -7.66 -23.94 -36.01
N HIS A 6 -6.77 -24.91 -35.84
CA HIS A 6 -6.42 -25.66 -34.63
C HIS A 6 -5.97 -24.72 -33.48
N PHE A 7 -5.93 -25.05 -32.18
CA PHE A 7 -5.27 -26.18 -31.49
C PHE A 7 -5.88 -26.33 -30.07
N MET A 8 -6.43 -27.50 -29.73
CA MET A 8 -5.84 -28.58 -28.91
C MET A 8 -5.52 -28.24 -27.44
N THR A 9 -6.46 -28.62 -26.58
CA THR A 9 -6.33 -28.90 -25.15
C THR A 9 -5.24 -29.95 -24.90
N ALA A 10 -4.40 -29.76 -23.88
CA ALA A 10 -3.62 -30.83 -23.29
C ALA A 10 -3.56 -30.65 -21.76
N ALA A 11 -4.25 -31.57 -21.08
CA ALA A 11 -4.03 -31.87 -19.67
C ALA A 11 -2.63 -32.46 -19.51
N ILE A 12 -1.87 -32.01 -18.51
CA ILE A 12 -0.63 -32.67 -18.12
C ILE A 12 -0.94 -33.45 -16.84
N GLU A 13 -0.97 -34.77 -17.02
CA GLU A 13 -1.14 -35.76 -15.98
C GLU A 13 0.06 -35.84 -15.04
N LEU A 14 -0.29 -36.26 -13.83
CA LEU A 14 0.52 -36.64 -12.69
C LEU A 14 1.57 -37.71 -13.05
N PHE A 15 2.85 -37.45 -12.80
CA PHE A 15 3.88 -38.49 -12.80
C PHE A 15 4.51 -38.65 -11.41
N THR A 16 4.34 -39.83 -10.86
CA THR A 16 4.85 -40.31 -9.58
C THR A 16 6.38 -40.44 -9.61
N LEU A 17 7.08 -39.85 -8.63
CA LEU A 17 8.52 -40.08 -8.41
C LEU A 17 8.71 -41.20 -7.37
N GLY A 18 9.22 -42.33 -7.85
CA GLY A 18 9.76 -43.41 -7.02
C GLY A 18 11.16 -43.06 -6.48
N ALA A 19 11.45 -43.56 -5.29
CA ALA A 19 12.69 -43.35 -4.56
C ALA A 19 13.81 -44.32 -4.99
N SER A 20 15.07 -43.86 -4.94
CA SER A 20 16.21 -44.68 -4.50
C SER A 20 17.49 -43.85 -4.34
N SER A 21 18.15 -44.05 -3.20
CA SER A 21 19.38 -43.43 -2.71
C SER A 21 20.65 -43.81 -3.49
N GLY A 22 21.67 -42.94 -3.50
CA GLY A 22 23.04 -43.28 -3.92
C GLY A 22 23.96 -42.05 -3.96
N ILE A 23 25.05 -42.12 -3.19
CA ILE A 23 26.06 -41.09 -2.91
C ILE A 23 27.29 -41.24 -3.83
N ILE A 24 28.10 -40.17 -3.91
CA ILE A 24 29.54 -40.08 -4.29
C ILE A 24 29.84 -39.46 -5.69
N GLY A 25 30.41 -38.24 -5.65
CA GLY A 25 31.61 -37.92 -6.43
C GLY A 25 31.49 -37.06 -7.69
N SER A 26 32.33 -36.01 -7.72
CA SER A 26 32.90 -35.33 -8.89
C SER A 26 32.27 -34.01 -9.35
N THR A 27 33.20 -33.07 -9.54
CA THR A 27 33.07 -31.65 -9.82
C THR A 27 32.49 -31.35 -11.21
N ARG A 28 31.70 -30.26 -11.33
CA ARG A 28 31.85 -29.21 -12.35
C ARG A 28 30.73 -28.17 -12.25
N THR A 29 31.17 -26.92 -12.25
CA THR A 29 30.43 -25.67 -12.30
C THR A 29 29.46 -25.63 -13.48
N ALA A 30 28.17 -25.40 -13.22
CA ALA A 30 27.25 -24.86 -14.20
C ALA A 30 26.21 -24.00 -13.50
N THR A 31 26.39 -22.70 -13.66
CA THR A 31 25.57 -21.58 -13.23
C THR A 31 24.14 -21.75 -13.74
N ALA A 32 23.21 -22.17 -12.89
CA ALA A 32 21.78 -22.08 -13.17
C ALA A 32 21.18 -21.04 -12.22
N ALA A 33 21.02 -19.82 -12.74
CA ALA A 33 20.30 -18.76 -12.07
C ALA A 33 18.90 -19.27 -11.73
N THR A 34 18.68 -19.56 -10.44
CA THR A 34 17.36 -19.80 -9.90
C THR A 34 16.58 -18.52 -10.11
N ARG A 35 15.70 -18.52 -11.11
CA ARG A 35 14.74 -17.46 -11.35
C ARG A 35 13.80 -17.48 -10.15
N SER A 36 14.17 -16.71 -9.12
CA SER A 36 13.32 -16.44 -7.96
C SER A 36 12.05 -15.82 -8.50
N VAL A 37 11.04 -16.66 -8.67
CA VAL A 37 9.67 -16.20 -8.83
C VAL A 37 9.31 -15.67 -7.45
N VAL A 38 9.68 -14.41 -7.21
CA VAL A 38 9.06 -13.63 -6.14
C VAL A 38 7.63 -13.43 -6.63
N SER A 39 6.79 -14.43 -6.39
CA SER A 39 5.35 -14.25 -6.34
C SER A 39 5.17 -13.06 -5.43
N GLY A 40 4.85 -11.91 -6.03
CA GLY A 40 4.50 -10.70 -5.33
C GLY A 40 3.35 -11.05 -4.44
N VAL A 41 3.68 -11.37 -3.18
CA VAL A 41 2.74 -11.35 -2.09
C VAL A 41 2.17 -9.95 -2.18
N LYS A 42 0.96 -9.84 -2.73
CA LYS A 42 0.07 -8.74 -2.37
C LYS A 42 -0.04 -8.89 -0.87
N THR A 43 0.85 -8.23 -0.14
CA THR A 43 0.61 -7.93 1.25
C THR A 43 -0.73 -7.23 1.18
N SER A 44 -1.80 -7.91 1.59
CA SER A 44 -2.99 -7.22 2.04
C SER A 44 -2.45 -6.23 3.05
N THR A 45 -2.28 -4.98 2.63
CA THR A 45 -1.86 -3.91 3.51
C THR A 45 -2.95 -3.88 4.55
N THR A 46 -2.70 -4.47 5.73
CA THR A 46 -3.48 -4.17 6.92
C THR A 46 -3.45 -2.65 7.00
N GLY A 47 -4.59 -2.01 6.72
CA GLY A 47 -4.63 -0.59 6.37
C GLY A 47 -4.04 0.32 7.45
N GLY A 48 -3.81 1.56 7.05
CA GLY A 48 -3.09 2.54 7.87
C GLY A 48 -3.91 3.80 8.11
N LEU A 49 -3.26 4.82 8.67
CA LEU A 49 -3.88 6.13 8.76
C LEU A 49 -4.24 6.66 7.36
N ASN A 50 -5.50 7.08 7.21
CA ASN A 50 -5.99 7.81 6.05
C ASN A 50 -6.36 9.25 6.46
N LEU A 51 -5.68 10.23 5.88
CA LEU A 51 -5.97 11.65 6.04
C LEU A 51 -7.25 12.00 5.29
N PHE A 52 -8.11 12.81 5.91
CA PHE A 52 -9.42 13.11 5.36
C PHE A 52 -9.89 14.53 5.67
N LYS A 53 -10.90 14.99 4.92
CA LYS A 53 -11.64 16.22 5.22
C LYS A 53 -13.00 15.88 5.79
N SER A 54 -13.25 16.23 7.05
CA SER A 54 -14.56 16.02 7.68
C SER A 54 -15.67 16.71 6.87
N GLY A 55 -16.78 16.01 6.66
CA GLY A 55 -17.93 16.50 5.88
C GLY A 55 -17.75 16.50 4.36
N ALA A 56 -16.57 16.14 3.83
CA ALA A 56 -16.38 16.05 2.38
C ALA A 56 -16.98 14.75 1.82
N ALA A 57 -17.67 14.85 0.68
CA ALA A 57 -18.30 13.71 0.01
C ALA A 57 -17.32 12.59 -0.38
N GLN A 58 -16.03 12.90 -0.50
CA GLN A 58 -14.98 11.94 -0.84
C GLN A 58 -14.57 11.09 0.37
N THR A 59 -14.68 11.63 1.57
CA THR A 59 -14.37 10.94 2.83
C THR A 59 -15.39 9.84 3.13
N SER A 60 -16.65 10.04 2.74
CA SER A 60 -17.75 9.10 2.98
C SER A 60 -17.87 7.98 1.94
N LYS A 61 -17.05 7.99 0.89
CA LYS A 61 -17.04 6.95 -0.14
C LYS A 61 -16.12 5.81 0.29
N SER A 62 -16.55 4.56 0.08
CA SER A 62 -15.67 3.39 0.21
C SER A 62 -14.54 3.38 -0.83
N THR A 63 -14.71 4.12 -1.92
CA THR A 63 -13.70 4.31 -2.96
C THR A 63 -12.62 5.29 -2.50
N GLY A 64 -11.37 4.83 -2.42
CA GLY A 64 -10.24 5.63 -1.93
C GLY A 64 -9.72 5.22 -0.55
N TRP A 65 -10.38 4.26 0.09
CA TRP A 65 -9.95 3.60 1.33
C TRP A 65 -9.44 2.20 1.00
N ASN A 66 -8.30 1.81 1.57
CA ASN A 66 -7.89 0.41 1.55
C ASN A 66 -8.58 -0.38 2.66
N THR A 67 -8.65 -1.69 2.50
CA THR A 67 -9.15 -2.58 3.56
C THR A 67 -8.31 -2.41 4.83
N GLY A 68 -8.96 -1.98 5.91
CA GLY A 68 -8.32 -1.75 7.21
C GLY A 68 -7.80 -0.32 7.43
N ASP A 69 -7.99 0.60 6.48
CA ASP A 69 -7.66 2.01 6.70
C ASP A 69 -8.55 2.60 7.81
N TYR A 70 -7.98 3.50 8.62
CA TYR A 70 -8.72 4.17 9.69
C TYR A 70 -8.45 5.67 9.73
N MET A 71 -9.39 6.37 10.36
CA MET A 71 -9.33 7.80 10.63
C MET A 71 -8.75 8.04 12.01
N LEU A 72 -8.03 9.14 12.21
CA LEU A 72 -7.80 9.67 13.55
C LEU A 72 -9.13 10.17 14.12
N HIS A 73 -9.83 9.32 14.86
CA HIS A 73 -10.98 9.71 15.65
C HIS A 73 -10.50 10.16 17.03
N LEU A 74 -10.34 11.47 17.20
CA LEU A 74 -9.84 12.04 18.45
C LEU A 74 -10.95 12.76 19.20
N PRO A 75 -11.11 12.50 20.51
CA PRO A 75 -12.13 13.17 21.30
C PRO A 75 -11.88 14.68 21.30
N ASN A 76 -12.95 15.46 21.10
CA ASN A 76 -12.88 16.91 21.18
C ASN A 76 -12.46 17.33 22.60
N LYS A 77 -11.30 17.98 22.72
CA LYS A 77 -10.68 18.51 23.94
C LYS A 77 -11.06 19.97 24.23
N GLY A 78 -12.09 20.49 23.56
CA GLY A 78 -12.69 21.80 23.85
C GLY A 78 -12.06 22.99 23.12
N THR A 79 -10.79 22.91 22.69
CA THR A 79 -10.16 23.98 21.89
C THR A 79 -9.44 23.43 20.65
N PRO A 80 -9.36 24.22 19.55
CA PRO A 80 -8.62 23.81 18.35
C PRO A 80 -7.14 23.46 18.64
N LYS A 81 -6.49 24.16 19.57
CA LYS A 81 -5.11 23.91 19.98
C LYS A 81 -4.95 22.54 20.66
N LEU A 82 -5.85 22.20 21.57
CA LEU A 82 -5.82 20.89 22.26
C LEU A 82 -6.16 19.75 21.30
N ASN A 83 -7.13 19.96 20.41
CA ASN A 83 -7.47 19.00 19.36
C ASN A 83 -6.29 18.77 18.40
N TRP A 84 -5.62 19.84 17.99
CA TRP A 84 -4.41 19.74 17.16
C TRP A 84 -3.28 19.00 17.89
N LYS A 85 -3.05 19.28 19.18
CA LYS A 85 -2.02 18.56 19.96
C LYS A 85 -2.27 17.05 19.99
N ALA A 86 -3.52 16.63 20.17
CA ALA A 86 -3.90 15.22 20.11
C ALA A 86 -3.68 14.63 18.71
N ASN A 87 -4.12 15.36 17.67
CA ASN A 87 -3.96 14.94 16.28
C ASN A 87 -2.49 14.75 15.91
N TYR A 88 -1.69 15.79 16.11
CA TYR A 88 -0.27 15.75 15.88
C TYR A 88 0.44 14.62 16.65
N GLY A 89 0.00 14.32 17.88
CA GLY A 89 0.51 13.19 18.66
C GLY A 89 0.32 11.86 17.94
N ALA A 90 -0.89 11.60 17.47
CA ALA A 90 -1.22 10.37 16.74
C ALA A 90 -0.56 10.33 15.35
N LEU A 91 -0.54 11.44 14.60
CA LEU A 91 0.17 11.53 13.33
C LEU A 91 1.66 11.19 13.49
N ARG A 92 2.33 11.68 14.54
CA ARG A 92 3.73 11.32 14.80
C ARG A 92 3.92 9.84 15.09
N TYR A 93 2.97 9.21 15.79
CA TYR A 93 3.02 7.76 16.02
C TYR A 93 2.99 7.01 14.69
N GLU A 94 2.08 7.35 13.79
CA GLU A 94 1.98 6.77 12.44
C GLU A 94 3.25 6.99 11.62
N MET A 95 3.80 8.21 11.68
CA MET A 95 5.06 8.52 11.00
C MET A 95 6.22 7.65 11.52
N ASN A 96 6.25 7.36 12.82
CA ASN A 96 7.26 6.48 13.41
C ASN A 96 7.09 5.01 13.01
N LEU A 97 5.90 4.58 12.58
CA LEU A 97 5.71 3.25 12.00
C LEU A 97 6.38 3.10 10.63
N GLY A 98 6.72 4.21 9.97
CA GLY A 98 7.42 4.20 8.68
C GLY A 98 6.61 3.58 7.54
N LYS A 99 5.28 3.55 7.66
CA LYS A 99 4.36 3.03 6.62
C LYS A 99 3.80 4.19 5.80
N PRO A 100 3.42 3.97 4.52
CA PRO A 100 2.68 4.97 3.77
C PRO A 100 1.41 5.41 4.51
N ILE A 101 1.12 6.71 4.49
CA ILE A 101 -0.08 7.30 5.08
C ILE A 101 -0.98 7.75 3.93
N PHE A 102 -2.18 7.18 3.79
CA PHE A 102 -3.08 7.47 2.68
C PHE A 102 -3.76 8.83 2.83
N ASP A 103 -4.18 9.43 1.72
CA ASP A 103 -4.95 10.68 1.72
C ASP A 103 -6.18 10.53 0.81
N SER A 104 -7.37 10.51 1.42
CA SER A 104 -8.64 10.33 0.71
C SER A 104 -9.20 11.63 0.13
N TYR A 105 -8.68 12.80 0.52
CA TYR A 105 -9.16 14.10 0.07
C TYR A 105 -8.36 14.62 -1.13
N ARG A 106 -8.58 13.98 -2.28
CA ARG A 106 -7.83 14.20 -3.53
C ARG A 106 -8.75 14.22 -4.75
N LEU A 107 -8.31 14.84 -5.83
CA LEU A 107 -8.97 14.81 -7.12
C LEU A 107 -8.95 13.38 -7.71
N PRO A 108 -9.83 13.06 -8.67
CA PRO A 108 -9.84 11.75 -9.33
C PRO A 108 -8.50 11.37 -9.99
N ASN A 109 -7.71 12.36 -10.42
CA ASN A 109 -6.38 12.17 -10.98
C ASN A 109 -5.27 11.96 -9.92
N GLY A 110 -5.64 11.83 -8.64
CA GLY A 110 -4.70 11.61 -7.54
C GLY A 110 -4.11 12.89 -6.94
N ASN A 111 -4.30 14.07 -7.54
CA ASN A 111 -3.74 15.31 -7.00
C ASN A 111 -4.45 15.76 -5.71
N LEU A 112 -3.70 16.31 -4.76
CA LEU A 112 -4.27 16.83 -3.52
C LEU A 112 -5.17 18.04 -3.78
N ILE A 113 -6.33 18.08 -3.14
CA ILE A 113 -7.20 19.26 -3.13
C ILE A 113 -6.69 20.22 -2.05
N PRO A 114 -6.39 21.50 -2.36
CA PRO A 114 -6.02 22.49 -1.35
C PRO A 114 -7.06 22.59 -0.23
N THR A 115 -6.60 22.78 1.00
CA THR A 115 -7.47 22.77 2.19
C THR A 115 -6.89 23.65 3.30
N GLY A 116 -7.71 23.95 4.30
CA GLY A 116 -7.30 24.60 5.54
C GLY A 116 -7.59 23.73 6.76
N GLY A 117 -7.29 24.25 7.95
CA GLY A 117 -7.51 23.56 9.23
C GLY A 117 -6.56 22.38 9.43
N PHE A 118 -7.01 21.35 10.15
CA PHE A 118 -6.15 20.23 10.57
C PHE A 118 -5.56 19.45 9.38
N LEU A 119 -6.35 19.17 8.33
CA LEU A 119 -5.82 18.45 7.17
C LEU A 119 -4.63 19.17 6.52
N ASN A 120 -4.69 20.50 6.43
CA ASN A 120 -3.56 21.26 5.90
C ASN A 120 -2.34 21.17 6.84
N ALA A 121 -2.57 21.23 8.14
CA ALA A 121 -1.51 21.12 9.15
C ALA A 121 -0.87 19.72 9.16
N GLU A 122 -1.65 18.65 8.96
CA GLU A 122 -1.16 17.27 8.81
C GLU A 122 -0.26 17.15 7.59
N ARG A 123 -0.74 17.59 6.41
CA ARG A 123 0.03 17.58 5.16
C ARG A 123 1.30 18.41 5.25
N PHE A 124 1.24 19.60 5.87
CA PHE A 124 2.42 20.43 6.11
C PHE A 124 3.42 19.74 7.06
N THR A 125 2.92 19.05 8.08
CA THR A 125 3.75 18.29 9.01
C THR A 125 4.47 17.15 8.31
N LEU A 126 3.80 16.41 7.43
CA LEU A 126 4.41 15.36 6.62
C LEU A 126 5.50 15.92 5.71
N LYS A 127 5.16 16.95 4.92
CA LYS A 127 6.09 17.61 4.00
C LYS A 127 7.33 18.17 4.72
N SER A 128 7.14 18.85 5.85
CA SER A 128 8.25 19.43 6.63
C SER A 128 9.17 18.37 7.25
N ARG A 129 8.72 17.12 7.35
CA ARG A 129 9.52 15.96 7.79
C ARG A 129 10.04 15.10 6.65
N GLY A 130 10.02 15.60 5.42
CA GLY A 130 10.57 14.89 4.27
C GLY A 130 9.67 13.80 3.71
N TRP A 131 8.41 13.70 4.15
CA TRP A 131 7.46 12.81 3.50
C TRP A 131 7.04 13.39 2.16
N VAL A 132 6.95 12.53 1.15
CA VAL A 132 6.63 12.93 -0.23
C VAL A 132 5.30 12.32 -0.64
N TYR A 133 4.39 13.17 -1.13
CA TYR A 133 3.12 12.69 -1.66
C TYR A 133 3.29 12.03 -3.03
N ASN A 134 2.78 10.80 -3.19
CA ASN A 134 2.70 10.08 -4.44
C ASN A 134 1.25 10.08 -4.95
N PRO A 135 0.93 10.78 -6.06
CA PRO A 135 -0.44 10.89 -6.56
C PRO A 135 -0.99 9.58 -7.13
N THR A 136 -0.13 8.71 -7.67
CA THR A 136 -0.52 7.41 -8.22
C THR A 136 -0.97 6.46 -7.12
N MET A 137 -0.28 6.46 -5.97
CA MET A 137 -0.69 5.70 -4.78
C MET A 137 -1.75 6.43 -3.96
N GLY A 138 -1.79 7.76 -4.08
CA GLY A 138 -2.58 8.64 -3.23
C GLY A 138 -2.18 8.54 -1.76
N ALA A 139 -0.89 8.49 -1.50
CA ALA A 139 -0.30 8.31 -0.18
C ALA A 139 0.95 9.17 0.00
N TRP A 140 1.21 9.53 1.25
CA TRP A 140 2.45 10.12 1.71
C TRP A 140 3.45 9.01 1.98
N ILE A 141 4.61 9.08 1.33
CA ILE A 141 5.68 8.10 1.41
C ILE A 141 6.71 8.56 2.45
N PRO A 142 7.14 7.68 3.38
CA PRO A 142 8.14 8.02 4.37
C PRO A 142 9.49 8.38 3.73
N PRO A 143 10.31 9.23 4.39
CA PRO A 143 11.70 9.43 4.00
C PRO A 143 12.49 8.12 4.16
N LYS A 144 13.54 7.95 3.35
CA LYS A 144 14.47 6.81 3.43
C LYS A 144 15.52 7.03 4.51
#